data_AF-A0A1U7VLF4-F1
#
_entry.id   AF-A0A1U7VLF4-F1
#
_cell.length_a   1.000
_cell.length_b   1.000
_cell.length_c   1.000
_cell.angle_alpha   90.00
_cell.angle_beta   90.00
_cell.angle_gamma   90.00
#
_symmetry.space_group_name_H-M   'P 1'
#
loop_
_entity.id
_entity.type
_entity.pdbx_description
1 polymer ?
#
loop_
_entity_poly.entity_id
_entity_poly.type
_entity_poly.pdbx_seq_one_letter_code
_entity_poly.pdbx_strand_id
1 'polypeptide(L)'
;MAQHHFHVRVVTRLQATGFYTIFWIGRMQLDWSLITALVEWWRPKTHTFQLPTREATITLEDVQVLYGLRVDGRAVALPQYIRSMTRGQYLDMMGQYTGYRPQGDAVQRGGSRVALSAIKDHMTFLHPDITGETKNLHIERYTRLSLLLLFGGVLFPNTSGSLVSMRFLHHLQQLDDLLLYS
;
A
#
# COMPACT_ATOMS: atom_id res chain seq x y z
N MET A 1 -13.59 -9.48 16.23
CA MET A 1 -12.41 -8.61 16.36
C MET A 1 -12.79 -7.22 15.87
N ALA A 2 -12.69 -6.20 16.72
CA ALA A 2 -13.18 -4.86 16.43
C ALA A 2 -12.52 -4.28 15.16
N GLN A 3 -13.32 -4.06 14.12
CA GLN A 3 -12.94 -3.25 12.98
C GLN A 3 -12.68 -1.84 13.52
N HIS A 4 -11.42 -1.46 13.66
CA HIS A 4 -11.08 -0.09 13.99
C HIS A 4 -11.45 0.77 12.78
N HIS A 5 -12.61 1.41 12.84
CA HIS A 5 -13.04 2.36 11.83
C HIS A 5 -12.03 3.52 11.83
N PHE A 6 -11.32 3.69 10.71
CA PHE A 6 -10.47 4.86 10.52
C PHE A 6 -11.31 6.12 10.69
N HIS A 7 -10.71 7.15 11.29
CA HIS A 7 -11.34 8.45 11.39
C HIS A 7 -11.73 8.97 9.99
N VAL A 8 -12.90 9.60 9.86
CA VAL A 8 -13.47 10.05 8.58
C VAL A 8 -12.50 10.87 7.74
N ARG A 9 -11.66 11.70 8.38
CA ARG A 9 -10.66 12.53 7.69
C ARG A 9 -9.55 11.72 7.01
N VAL A 10 -9.15 10.59 7.59
CA VAL A 10 -8.19 9.67 6.96
C VAL A 10 -8.86 8.97 5.77
N VAL A 11 -10.11 8.57 5.92
CA VAL A 11 -10.91 7.97 4.83
C VAL A 11 -11.04 8.95 3.66
N THR A 12 -11.45 10.19 3.92
CA THR A 12 -11.56 11.24 2.89
C THR A 12 -10.22 11.49 2.21
N ARG A 13 -9.10 11.51 2.95
CA ARG A 13 -7.77 11.71 2.35
C ARG A 13 -7.35 10.50 1.50
N LEU A 14 -7.65 9.27 1.91
CA LEU A 14 -7.40 8.06 1.12
C LEU A 14 -8.28 7.98 -0.13
N GLN A 15 -9.51 8.48 -0.07
CA GLN A 15 -10.38 8.59 -1.24
C GLN A 15 -9.81 9.57 -2.26
N ALA A 16 -9.29 10.72 -1.79
CA ALA A 16 -8.66 11.72 -2.65
C ALA A 16 -7.42 11.18 -3.39
N THR A 17 -6.73 10.16 -2.87
CA THR A 17 -5.58 9.54 -3.57
C THR A 17 -5.99 8.47 -4.58
N GLY A 18 -7.27 8.06 -4.63
CA GLY A 18 -7.76 6.97 -5.48
C GLY A 18 -7.46 5.56 -4.95
N PHE A 19 -6.75 5.43 -3.83
CA PHE A 19 -6.33 4.12 -3.30
C PHE A 19 -7.30 3.53 -2.27
N TYR A 20 -8.39 4.23 -1.92
CA TYR A 20 -9.34 3.76 -0.91
C TYR A 20 -9.96 2.40 -1.24
N THR A 21 -10.33 2.15 -2.50
CA THR A 21 -10.93 0.88 -2.94
C THR A 21 -9.98 -0.29 -2.70
N ILE A 22 -8.73 -0.19 -3.15
CA ILE A 22 -7.70 -1.22 -2.94
C ILE A 22 -7.36 -1.38 -1.48
N PHE A 23 -7.28 -0.26 -0.76
CA PHE A 23 -7.05 -0.29 0.68
C PHE A 23 -8.12 -1.08 1.41
N TRP A 24 -9.38 -0.96 0.98
CA TRP A 24 -10.48 -1.74 1.50
C TRP A 24 -10.39 -3.21 1.07
N ILE A 25 -10.15 -3.49 -0.22
CA ILE A 25 -9.97 -4.85 -0.76
C ILE A 25 -8.85 -5.60 -0.03
N GLY A 26 -7.69 -4.96 0.16
CA GLY A 26 -6.54 -5.53 0.85
C GLY A 26 -6.77 -5.82 2.35
N ARG A 27 -7.89 -5.33 2.92
CA ARG A 27 -8.32 -5.66 4.28
C ARG A 27 -9.43 -6.70 4.32
N MET A 28 -10.00 -7.08 3.17
CA MET A 28 -10.99 -8.14 3.11
C MET A 28 -10.30 -9.46 3.47
N GLN A 29 -10.90 -10.20 4.40
CA GLN A 29 -10.51 -11.58 4.61
C GLN A 29 -11.03 -12.38 3.42
N LEU A 30 -10.13 -12.77 2.52
CA LEU A 30 -10.46 -13.66 1.43
C LEU A 30 -10.61 -15.07 1.98
N ASP A 31 -11.71 -15.72 1.60
CA ASP A 31 -11.94 -17.13 1.92
C ASP A 31 -10.89 -17.99 1.19
N TRP A 32 -10.13 -18.77 1.95
CA TRP A 32 -9.10 -19.64 1.40
C TRP A 32 -9.68 -20.66 0.42
N SER A 33 -10.89 -21.16 0.70
CA SER A 33 -11.57 -22.10 -0.20
C SER A 33 -11.91 -21.46 -1.55
N LEU A 34 -12.26 -20.18 -1.56
CA LEU A 34 -12.55 -19.42 -2.78
C LEU A 34 -11.27 -19.11 -3.57
N ILE A 35 -10.17 -18.76 -2.90
CA ILE A 35 -8.86 -18.59 -3.56
C ILE A 35 -8.42 -19.91 -4.19
N THR A 36 -8.50 -21.02 -3.47
CA THR A 36 -8.10 -22.33 -4.01
C THR A 36 -8.95 -22.73 -5.21
N ALA A 37 -10.27 -22.55 -5.16
CA ALA A 37 -11.15 -22.82 -6.30
C ALA A 37 -10.78 -21.96 -7.53
N LEU A 38 -10.48 -20.67 -7.34
CA LEU A 38 -10.03 -19.78 -8.42
C LEU A 38 -8.68 -20.21 -9.02
N VAL A 39 -7.75 -20.66 -8.19
CA VAL A 39 -6.45 -21.18 -8.63
C VAL A 39 -6.62 -22.48 -9.43
N GLU A 40 -7.51 -23.37 -9.00
CA GLU A 40 -7.85 -24.60 -9.73
C GLU A 40 -8.51 -24.30 -11.08
N TRP A 41 -9.28 -23.22 -11.16
CA TRP A 41 -9.93 -22.76 -12.40
C TRP A 41 -9.02 -21.92 -13.30
N TRP A 42 -7.80 -21.59 -12.86
CA TRP A 42 -6.84 -20.83 -13.65
C TRP A 42 -6.10 -21.72 -14.65
N ARG A 43 -6.17 -21.39 -15.96
CA ARG A 43 -5.30 -22.00 -16.97
C ARG A 43 -4.07 -21.12 -17.23
N PRO A 44 -2.88 -21.51 -16.74
CA PRO A 44 -1.67 -20.69 -16.91
C PRO A 44 -1.20 -20.59 -18.36
N LYS A 45 -1.58 -21.53 -19.23
CA LYS A 45 -1.19 -21.53 -20.66
C LYS A 45 -1.92 -20.47 -21.48
N THR A 46 -3.15 -20.13 -21.12
CA THR A 46 -4.02 -19.19 -21.86
C THR A 46 -4.30 -17.91 -21.09
N HIS A 47 -3.87 -17.82 -19.82
CA HIS A 47 -4.18 -16.71 -18.92
C HIS A 47 -5.70 -16.45 -18.78
N THR A 48 -6.49 -17.53 -18.75
CA THR A 48 -7.96 -17.48 -18.67
C THR A 48 -8.48 -18.29 -17.49
N PHE A 49 -9.55 -17.80 -16.87
CA PHE A 49 -10.34 -18.57 -15.89
C PHE A 49 -11.33 -19.46 -16.63
N GLN A 50 -11.39 -20.73 -16.25
CA GLN A 50 -12.39 -21.67 -16.72
C GLN A 50 -13.58 -21.66 -15.78
N LEU A 51 -14.61 -20.90 -16.13
CA LEU A 51 -15.87 -20.91 -15.41
C LEU A 51 -16.78 -22.01 -15.99
N PRO A 52 -17.71 -22.58 -15.20
CA PRO A 52 -18.60 -23.66 -15.65
C PRO A 52 -19.43 -23.32 -16.90
N THR A 53 -19.62 -22.03 -17.18
CA THR A 53 -20.45 -21.54 -18.28
C THR A 53 -19.66 -21.01 -19.48
N ARG A 54 -18.45 -20.44 -19.32
CA ARG A 54 -17.56 -19.91 -20.40
C ARG A 54 -16.11 -19.72 -19.92
N GLU A 55 -15.18 -19.51 -20.85
CA GLU A 55 -13.84 -18.97 -20.54
C GLU A 55 -13.95 -17.45 -20.28
N ALA A 56 -13.34 -16.99 -19.18
CA ALA A 56 -13.22 -15.56 -18.88
C ALA A 56 -11.74 -15.15 -18.94
N THR A 57 -11.43 -14.24 -19.85
CA THR A 57 -10.12 -13.59 -19.95
C THR A 57 -10.17 -12.32 -19.10
N ILE A 58 -9.29 -12.20 -18.10
CA ILE A 58 -9.13 -10.93 -17.37
C ILE A 58 -8.32 -9.99 -18.26
N THR A 59 -8.94 -8.86 -18.61
CA THR A 59 -8.27 -7.77 -19.34
C THR A 59 -7.71 -6.73 -18.37
N LEU A 60 -6.84 -5.86 -18.87
CA LEU A 60 -6.38 -4.71 -18.07
C LEU A 60 -7.53 -3.77 -17.70
N GLU A 61 -8.58 -3.69 -18.52
CA GLU A 61 -9.80 -2.93 -18.21
C GLU A 61 -10.52 -3.52 -17.00
N ASP A 62 -10.60 -4.85 -16.89
CA ASP A 62 -11.18 -5.51 -15.72
C ASP A 62 -10.36 -5.24 -14.46
N VAL A 63 -9.03 -5.25 -14.57
CA VAL A 63 -8.11 -4.91 -13.46
C VAL A 63 -8.29 -3.45 -13.04
N GLN A 64 -8.43 -2.53 -14.00
CA GLN A 64 -8.73 -1.12 -13.73
C GLN A 64 -10.06 -0.95 -13.01
N VAL A 65 -11.11 -1.65 -13.43
CA VAL A 65 -12.43 -1.60 -12.80
C VAL A 65 -12.38 -2.19 -11.39
N LEU A 66 -11.69 -3.32 -11.21
CA LEU A 66 -11.59 -4.03 -9.93
C LEU A 66 -10.79 -3.23 -8.88
N TYR A 67 -9.66 -2.64 -9.28
CA TYR A 67 -8.77 -1.94 -8.35
C TYR A 67 -9.03 -0.43 -8.31
N GLY A 68 -9.69 0.15 -9.32
CA GLY A 68 -9.81 1.59 -9.48
C GLY A 68 -8.49 2.28 -9.86
N LEU A 69 -7.46 1.50 -10.23
CA LEU A 69 -6.17 2.03 -10.70
C LEU A 69 -6.25 2.37 -12.17
N ARG A 70 -5.70 3.53 -12.53
CA ARG A 70 -5.61 3.95 -13.93
C ARG A 70 -4.57 3.10 -14.64
N VAL A 71 -4.90 2.60 -15.83
CA VAL A 71 -3.92 1.91 -16.70
C VAL A 71 -3.17 2.93 -17.57
N ASP A 72 -3.76 4.11 -17.80
CA ASP A 72 -3.16 5.21 -18.55
C ASP A 72 -2.61 6.31 -17.61
N GLY A 73 -1.31 6.26 -17.35
CA GLY A 73 -0.63 7.18 -16.44
C GLY A 73 0.89 7.13 -16.56
N ARG A 74 1.59 7.84 -15.68
CA ARG A 74 3.05 7.77 -15.61
C ARG A 74 3.47 6.45 -14.98
N ALA A 75 4.40 5.77 -15.62
CA ALA A 75 4.98 4.56 -15.05
C ALA A 75 5.63 4.86 -13.69
N VAL A 76 5.36 3.99 -12.71
CA VAL A 76 6.01 4.03 -11.40
C VAL A 76 7.47 3.59 -11.53
N ALA A 77 8.35 4.55 -11.80
CA ALA A 77 9.79 4.32 -11.91
C ALA A 77 10.54 4.96 -10.74
N LEU A 78 11.38 4.17 -10.07
CA LEU A 78 12.26 4.68 -9.01
C LEU A 78 13.48 5.40 -9.61
N PRO A 79 13.68 6.70 -9.32
CA PRO A 79 14.85 7.44 -9.76
C PRO A 79 16.16 6.83 -9.24
N GLN A 80 17.25 7.05 -9.97
CA GLN A 80 18.57 6.52 -9.60
C GLN A 80 19.03 6.99 -8.21
N TYR A 81 18.77 8.25 -7.85
CA TYR A 81 19.18 8.77 -6.54
C TYR A 81 18.48 8.06 -5.37
N ILE A 82 17.22 7.61 -5.55
CA ILE A 82 16.52 6.82 -4.54
C ILE A 82 17.19 5.46 -4.36
N ARG A 83 17.76 4.88 -5.42
CA ARG A 83 18.44 3.58 -5.35
C ARG A 83 19.80 3.66 -4.64
N SER A 84 20.48 4.81 -4.73
CA SER A 84 21.78 5.07 -4.10
C SER A 84 21.69 5.69 -2.70
N MET A 85 20.49 5.90 -2.16
CA MET A 85 20.33 6.46 -0.82
C MET A 85 20.92 5.56 0.27
N THR A 86 21.56 6.19 1.25
CA THR A 86 22.06 5.53 2.44
C THR A 86 20.92 5.21 3.42
N ARG A 87 21.17 4.30 4.37
CA ARG A 87 20.22 4.01 5.46
C ARG A 87 19.78 5.27 6.19
N GLY A 88 20.72 6.17 6.53
CA GLY A 88 20.41 7.43 7.20
C GLY A 88 19.41 8.28 6.42
N GLN A 89 19.61 8.42 5.11
CA GLN A 89 18.72 9.18 4.23
C GLN A 89 17.31 8.58 4.14
N TYR A 90 17.18 7.25 4.12
CA TYR A 90 15.85 6.62 4.18
C TYR A 90 15.14 6.90 5.51
N LEU A 91 15.87 6.89 6.62
CA LEU A 91 15.31 7.21 7.95
C LEU A 91 14.93 8.68 8.08
N ASP A 92 15.72 9.58 7.50
CA ASP A 92 15.42 11.01 7.43
C ASP A 92 14.15 11.24 6.61
N MET A 93 14.03 10.59 5.44
CA MET A 93 12.84 10.66 4.59
C MET A 93 11.60 10.10 5.29
N MET A 94 11.71 8.96 5.97
CA MET A 94 10.62 8.44 6.81
C MET A 94 10.19 9.46 7.87
N GLY A 95 11.15 9.96 8.67
CA GLY A 95 10.85 10.94 9.72
C GLY A 95 10.20 12.22 9.20
N GLN A 96 10.68 12.73 8.07
CA GLN A 96 10.15 13.95 7.44
C GLN A 96 8.69 13.78 7.00
N TYR A 97 8.40 12.72 6.23
CA TYR A 97 7.11 12.57 5.57
C TYR A 97 6.05 11.85 6.42
N THR A 98 6.45 10.97 7.33
CA THR A 98 5.52 10.20 8.17
C THR A 98 5.59 10.57 9.65
N GLY A 99 6.60 11.32 10.09
CA GLY A 99 6.85 11.56 11.51
C GLY A 99 7.42 10.36 12.24
N TYR A 100 7.61 9.23 11.56
CA TYR A 100 8.14 7.99 12.12
C TYR A 100 9.57 7.76 11.69
N ARG A 101 10.49 7.56 12.63
CA ARG A 101 11.86 7.17 12.35
C ARG A 101 12.14 5.78 12.95
N PRO A 102 12.12 4.71 12.15
CA PRO A 102 12.33 3.36 12.67
C PRO A 102 13.76 3.18 13.19
N GLN A 103 13.90 2.46 14.32
CA GLN A 103 15.18 2.22 15.00
C GLN A 103 15.40 0.72 15.25
N GLY A 104 16.67 0.36 15.50
CA GLY A 104 17.06 -1.01 15.84
C GLY A 104 16.69 -2.03 14.76
N ASP A 105 16.11 -3.14 15.21
CA ASP A 105 15.75 -4.31 14.39
C ASP A 105 14.53 -4.07 13.49
N ALA A 106 13.83 -2.94 13.65
CA ALA A 106 12.75 -2.54 12.75
C ALA A 106 13.25 -2.28 11.31
N VAL A 107 14.55 -2.10 11.10
CA VAL A 107 15.14 -1.80 9.79
C VAL A 107 16.02 -2.96 9.35
N GLN A 108 15.78 -3.49 8.15
CA GLN A 108 16.62 -4.56 7.60
C GLN A 108 18.08 -4.11 7.51
N ARG A 109 19.04 -5.04 7.65
CA ARG A 109 20.49 -4.76 7.52
C ARG A 109 20.88 -4.01 6.24
N GLY A 110 20.10 -4.14 5.16
CA GLY A 110 20.25 -3.38 3.91
C GLY A 110 19.65 -1.96 3.89
N GLY A 111 19.10 -1.47 5.01
CA GLY A 111 18.76 -0.07 5.28
C GLY A 111 17.57 0.54 4.53
N SER A 112 17.05 -0.10 3.48
CA SER A 112 15.99 0.43 2.61
C SER A 112 14.60 -0.18 2.88
N ARG A 113 14.50 -1.06 3.88
CA ARG A 113 13.26 -1.75 4.27
C ARG A 113 13.00 -1.64 5.75
N VAL A 114 11.73 -1.53 6.11
CA VAL A 114 11.24 -1.44 7.49
C VAL A 114 10.22 -2.55 7.76
N ALA A 115 10.18 -3.08 8.98
CA ALA A 115 9.24 -4.09 9.38
C ALA A 115 7.79 -3.57 9.31
N LEU A 116 6.92 -4.38 8.73
CA LEU A 116 5.49 -4.11 8.60
C LEU A 116 4.83 -4.00 9.98
N SER A 117 5.24 -4.85 10.93
CA SER A 117 4.82 -4.76 12.34
C SER A 117 5.19 -3.41 12.93
N ALA A 118 6.43 -2.94 12.74
CA ALA A 118 6.88 -1.66 13.30
C ALA A 118 6.07 -0.46 12.77
N ILE A 119 5.68 -0.47 11.49
CA ILE A 119 4.76 0.54 10.95
C ILE A 119 3.37 0.42 11.61
N LYS A 120 2.83 -0.78 11.72
CA LYS A 120 1.51 -1.01 12.35
C LYS A 120 1.50 -0.57 13.82
N ASP A 121 2.53 -0.90 14.58
CA ASP A 121 2.67 -0.54 16.00
C ASP A 121 2.75 0.98 16.18
N HIS A 122 3.45 1.67 15.27
CA HIS A 122 3.46 3.13 15.28
C HIS A 122 2.09 3.72 14.92
N MET A 123 1.37 3.12 13.97
CA MET A 123 0.03 3.56 13.60
C MET A 123 -1.00 3.30 14.70
N THR A 124 -0.90 2.19 15.45
CA THR A 124 -1.79 1.93 16.59
C THR A 124 -1.53 2.91 17.72
N PHE A 125 -0.29 3.32 17.95
CA PHE A 125 0.05 4.41 18.87
C PHE A 125 -0.57 5.75 18.44
N LEU A 126 -0.54 6.09 17.15
CA LEU A 126 -1.10 7.34 16.63
C LEU A 126 -2.64 7.34 16.53
N HIS A 127 -3.28 6.18 16.42
CA HIS A 127 -4.71 6.06 16.13
C HIS A 127 -5.61 6.77 17.18
N PRO A 128 -5.36 6.69 18.50
CA PRO A 128 -6.14 7.43 19.50
C PRO A 128 -6.04 8.95 19.38
N ASP A 129 -4.93 9.47 18.84
CA ASP A 129 -4.66 10.91 18.72
C ASP A 129 -5.32 11.55 17.48
N ILE A 130 -6.00 10.74 16.64
CA ILE A 130 -6.71 11.23 15.46
C ILE A 130 -8.14 11.59 15.86
N THR A 131 -8.34 12.88 16.10
CA THR A 131 -9.62 13.51 16.41
C THR A 131 -10.06 14.47 15.29
N GLY A 132 -11.25 15.06 15.44
CA GLY A 132 -11.74 16.09 14.52
C GLY A 132 -10.79 17.27 14.37
N GLU A 133 -10.06 17.63 15.44
CA GLU A 133 -9.18 18.80 15.52
C GLU A 133 -7.72 18.53 15.12
N THR A 134 -7.37 17.29 14.81
CA THR A 134 -6.01 16.91 14.43
C THR A 134 -5.51 17.74 13.24
N LYS A 135 -4.29 18.28 13.31
CA LYS A 135 -3.75 19.09 12.20
C LYS A 135 -3.66 18.25 10.91
N ASN A 136 -3.91 18.88 9.75
CA ASN A 136 -3.84 18.21 8.44
C ASN A 136 -2.53 17.45 8.22
N LEU A 137 -1.40 17.98 8.72
CA LEU A 137 -0.10 17.32 8.67
C LEU A 137 -0.12 15.90 9.27
N HIS A 138 -0.81 15.69 10.39
CA HIS A 138 -0.90 14.37 11.03
C HIS A 138 -1.78 13.41 10.21
N ILE A 139 -2.86 13.92 9.60
CA ILE A 139 -3.70 13.15 8.69
C ILE A 139 -2.90 12.71 7.46
N GLU A 140 -2.09 13.59 6.88
CA GLU A 140 -1.23 13.21 5.75
C GLU A 140 -0.16 12.20 6.14
N ARG A 141 0.51 12.39 7.28
CA ARG A 141 1.49 11.43 7.81
C ARG A 141 0.89 10.04 7.98
N TYR A 142 -0.30 9.97 8.58
CA TYR A 142 -1.03 8.73 8.76
C TYR A 142 -1.46 8.12 7.42
N THR A 143 -1.89 8.95 6.47
CA THR A 143 -2.23 8.51 5.10
C THR A 143 -1.01 7.91 4.40
N ARG A 144 0.17 8.55 4.50
CA ARG A 144 1.42 8.02 3.93
C ARG A 144 1.82 6.69 4.55
N LEU A 145 1.68 6.50 5.87
CA LEU A 145 1.91 5.20 6.52
C LEU A 145 0.93 4.13 6.02
N SER A 146 -0.34 4.49 5.85
CA SER A 146 -1.39 3.60 5.33
C SER A 146 -1.09 3.15 3.90
N LEU A 147 -0.69 4.09 3.03
CA LEU A 147 -0.32 3.80 1.65
C LEU A 147 0.98 3.01 1.54
N LEU A 148 1.95 3.25 2.44
CA LEU A 148 3.18 2.48 2.50
C LEU A 148 2.90 1.00 2.82
N LEU A 149 1.99 0.74 3.77
CA LEU A 149 1.50 -0.61 4.06
C LEU A 149 0.76 -1.23 2.88
N LEU A 150 -0.09 -0.46 2.18
CA LEU A 150 -0.80 -0.91 0.99
C LEU A 150 0.19 -1.31 -0.13
N PHE A 151 1.20 -0.48 -0.37
CA PHE A 151 2.19 -0.72 -1.43
C PHE A 151 3.04 -1.95 -1.12
N GLY A 152 3.52 -2.09 0.12
CA GLY A 152 4.36 -3.23 0.51
C GLY A 152 3.62 -4.53 0.79
N GLY A 153 2.32 -4.46 1.12
CA GLY A 153 1.53 -5.62 1.55
C GLY A 153 0.55 -6.14 0.52
N VAL A 154 0.02 -5.29 -0.35
CA VAL A 154 -1.06 -5.63 -1.29
C VAL A 154 -0.61 -5.50 -2.74
N LEU A 155 -0.03 -4.35 -3.11
CA LEU A 155 0.33 -4.08 -4.51
C LEU A 155 1.67 -4.72 -4.92
N PHE A 156 2.68 -4.62 -4.06
CA PHE A 156 4.01 -5.15 -4.31
C PHE A 156 4.46 -6.05 -3.16
N PRO A 157 3.71 -7.13 -2.86
CA PRO A 157 4.09 -8.07 -1.82
C PRO A 157 5.45 -8.68 -2.16
N ASN A 158 6.33 -8.72 -1.17
CA ASN A 158 7.62 -9.40 -1.33
C ASN A 158 7.58 -10.80 -0.69
N THR A 159 8.51 -11.65 -1.09
CA THR A 159 8.68 -13.02 -0.56
C THR A 159 8.95 -13.08 0.95
N SER A 160 9.30 -11.97 1.61
CA SER A 160 9.53 -11.95 3.06
C SER A 160 8.27 -11.68 3.89
N GLY A 161 7.17 -11.22 3.27
CA GLY A 161 5.86 -10.95 3.89
C GLY A 161 5.82 -9.92 5.02
N SER A 162 6.97 -9.53 5.56
CA SER A 162 7.13 -8.84 6.84
C SER A 162 7.88 -7.52 6.73
N LEU A 163 8.41 -7.20 5.54
CA LEU A 163 9.20 -5.99 5.28
C LEU A 163 8.54 -5.14 4.21
N VAL A 164 8.60 -3.83 4.36
CA VAL A 164 8.10 -2.85 3.40
C VAL A 164 9.26 -1.98 2.92
N SER A 165 9.36 -1.73 1.61
CA SER A 165 10.42 -0.87 1.08
C SER A 165 10.09 0.60 1.30
N MET A 166 11.02 1.33 1.93
CA MET A 166 10.92 2.78 2.13
C MET A 166 11.08 3.55 0.81
N ARG A 167 11.47 2.90 -0.29
CA ARG A 167 11.60 3.51 -1.62
C ARG A 167 10.28 4.05 -2.15
N PHE A 168 9.16 3.42 -1.78
CA PHE A 168 7.82 3.86 -2.18
C PHE A 168 7.47 5.25 -1.63
N LEU A 169 8.10 5.70 -0.55
CA LEU A 169 7.88 7.05 -0.04
C LEU A 169 8.19 8.13 -1.06
N HIS A 170 9.07 7.88 -2.04
CA HIS A 170 9.33 8.82 -3.11
C HIS A 170 8.06 9.22 -3.86
N HIS A 171 7.19 8.26 -4.16
CA HIS A 171 5.91 8.52 -4.85
C HIS A 171 4.83 9.05 -3.88
N LEU A 172 5.01 8.88 -2.58
CA LEU A 172 4.07 9.34 -1.54
C LEU A 172 4.41 10.74 -0.99
N GLN A 173 5.43 11.41 -1.53
CA GLN A 173 5.79 12.77 -1.09
C GLN A 173 4.62 13.73 -1.34
N GLN A 174 4.12 13.73 -2.58
CA GLN A 174 2.96 14.50 -3.04
C GLN A 174 1.77 13.56 -3.24
N LEU A 175 0.89 13.50 -2.24
CA LEU A 175 -0.27 12.60 -2.26
C LEU A 175 -1.25 12.93 -3.40
N ASP A 176 -1.31 14.20 -3.81
CA ASP A 176 -2.22 14.66 -4.86
C ASP A 176 -1.77 14.24 -6.27
N ASP A 177 -0.47 13.98 -6.44
CA ASP A 177 0.11 13.51 -7.71
C ASP A 177 -0.12 12.02 -7.95
N LEU A 178 -0.62 11.30 -6.94
CA LEU A 178 -0.84 9.85 -7.03
C LEU A 178 -1.82 9.46 -8.14
N LEU A 179 -2.77 10.34 -8.48
CA LEU A 179 -3.73 10.15 -9.57
C LEU A 179 -3.12 10.25 -10.97
N LEU A 180 -1.85 10.66 -11.06
CA LEU A 180 -1.10 10.79 -12.32
C LEU A 180 -0.34 9.51 -12.69
N TYR A 181 -0.23 8.55 -11.78
CA TYR A 181 0.49 7.30 -12.00
C TYR A 181 -0.45 6.19 -12.48
N SER A 182 0.12 5.26 -13.25
CA SER A 182 -0.46 3.96 -13.65
C SER A 182 0.44 2.81 -13.27
#